data_AF-A0A485B850-F1
#
_entry.id   AF-A0A485B850-F1
#
_cell.length_a   1.000
_cell.length_b   1.000
_cell.length_c   1.000
_cell.angle_alpha   90.00
_cell.angle_beta   90.00
_cell.angle_gamma   90.00
#
_symmetry.space_group_name_H-M   'P 1'
#
loop_
_entity.id
_entity.type
_entity.pdbx_description
1 polymer ?
#
loop_
_entity_poly.entity_id
_entity_poly.type
_entity_poly.pdbx_seq_one_letter_code
_entity_poly.pdbx_strand_id
1 'polypeptide(L)'
;MLLPQRCVFAVNADVFIAKAQQILGCPVQVIRGEEEARLIYQGVAHTTGGDDRRLVVDIGGASTELVTGTGAQTTSLFSLSMGLRLVARTLLY
;
A
#
# COMPACT_ATOMS: atom_id res chain seq x y z
N MET A 1 4.02 2.31 -13.17
CA MET A 1 3.04 1.78 -12.20
C MET A 1 3.76 1.42 -10.91
N LEU A 2 3.16 1.67 -9.75
CA LEU A 2 3.73 1.30 -8.45
C LEU A 2 3.12 -0.02 -7.96
N LEU A 3 3.95 -0.91 -7.43
CA LEU A 3 3.56 -2.22 -6.93
C LEU A 3 3.98 -2.38 -5.46
N PRO A 4 3.06 -2.65 -4.53
CA PRO A 4 3.40 -2.88 -3.14
C PRO A 4 4.40 -4.03 -2.96
N GLN A 5 5.38 -3.87 -2.06
CA GLN A 5 6.37 -4.91 -1.75
C GLN A 5 5.72 -6.23 -1.31
N ARG A 6 4.51 -6.16 -0.73
CA ARG A 6 3.71 -7.32 -0.32
C ARG A 6 3.29 -8.23 -1.49
N CYS A 7 3.15 -7.68 -2.69
CA CYS A 7 2.76 -8.42 -3.89
C CYS A 7 3.88 -9.27 -4.48
N VAL A 8 5.13 -9.07 -4.04
CA VAL A 8 6.33 -9.63 -4.67
C VAL A 8 7.16 -10.52 -3.73
N PHE A 9 6.59 -10.99 -2.61
CA PHE A 9 7.25 -11.97 -1.73
C PHE A 9 7.38 -13.38 -2.35
N ALA A 10 6.86 -13.60 -3.56
CA ALA A 10 6.96 -14.86 -4.26
C ALA A 10 8.33 -15.03 -4.95
N VAL A 11 8.83 -16.27 -5.00
CA VAL A 11 10.12 -16.61 -5.65
C VAL A 11 10.19 -16.28 -7.14
N ASN A 12 9.03 -16.10 -7.78
CA ASN A 12 8.88 -15.81 -9.21
C ASN A 12 8.36 -14.38 -9.48
N ALA A 13 8.56 -13.46 -8.53
CA ALA A 13 8.10 -12.09 -8.66
C ALA A 13 8.71 -11.35 -9.86
N ASP A 14 9.96 -11.67 -10.21
CA ASP A 14 10.67 -11.18 -11.39
C ASP A 14 9.93 -11.51 -12.69
N VAL A 15 9.47 -12.76 -12.84
CA VAL A 15 8.68 -13.22 -13.99
C VAL A 15 7.34 -12.47 -14.07
N PHE A 16 6.68 -12.28 -12.92
CA PHE A 16 5.44 -11.51 -12.84
C PHE A 16 5.65 -10.04 -13.25
N ILE A 17 6.68 -9.38 -12.70
CA ILE A 17 7.00 -7.98 -13.00
C ILE A 17 7.35 -7.82 -14.47
N ALA A 18 8.20 -8.67 -15.04
CA ALA A 18 8.60 -8.60 -16.44
C ALA A 18 7.37 -8.70 -17.36
N LYS A 19 6.48 -9.66 -17.10
CA LYS A 19 5.24 -9.83 -17.86
C LYS A 19 4.29 -8.63 -17.69
N ALA A 20 4.15 -8.10 -16.48
CA ALA A 20 3.33 -6.93 -16.21
C ALA A 20 3.83 -5.69 -16.97
N GLN A 21 5.15 -5.45 -16.98
CA GLN A 21 5.75 -4.33 -17.73
C GLN A 21 5.50 -4.45 -19.23
N GLN A 22 5.63 -5.66 -19.80
CA GLN A 22 5.35 -5.89 -21.22
C GLN A 22 3.89 -5.59 -21.58
N ILE A 23 2.94 -5.99 -20.72
CA ILE A 23 1.51 -5.77 -20.94
C ILE A 23 1.14 -4.29 -20.78
N LEU A 24 1.69 -3.63 -19.75
CA LEU A 24 1.36 -2.24 -19.41
C LEU A 24 2.10 -1.21 -20.27
N GLY A 25 3.18 -1.60 -20.96
CA GLY A 25 4.01 -0.69 -21.73
C GLY A 25 4.75 0.35 -20.88
N CYS A 26 4.88 0.13 -19.56
CA CYS A 26 5.57 1.05 -18.65
C CYS A 26 6.29 0.29 -17.52
N PRO A 27 7.29 0.92 -16.87
CA PRO A 27 7.99 0.31 -15.75
C PRO A 27 7.06 0.02 -14.56
N VAL A 28 7.30 -1.10 -13.89
CA VAL A 28 6.64 -1.49 -12.64
C VAL A 28 7.67 -1.33 -11.52
N GLN A 29 7.44 -0.39 -10.62
CA GLN A 29 8.34 -0.09 -9.51
C GLN A 29 7.79 -0.67 -8.21
N VAL A 30 8.58 -1.51 -7.56
CA VAL A 30 8.23 -2.03 -6.23
C VAL A 30 8.46 -0.94 -5.18
N ILE A 31 7.46 -0.68 -4.35
CA ILE A 31 7.51 0.30 -3.26
C ILE A 31 7.39 -0.37 -1.90
N ARG A 32 8.09 0.18 -0.90
CA ARG A 32 7.98 -0.27 0.50
C ARG A 32 6.60 0.06 1.05
N GLY A 33 6.15 -0.68 2.06
CA GLY A 33 4.85 -0.39 2.71
C GLY A 33 4.75 1.02 3.28
N GLU A 34 5.85 1.58 3.79
CA GLU A 34 5.88 2.98 4.24
C GLU A 34 5.67 3.98 3.08
N GLU A 35 6.21 3.68 1.90
CA GLU A 35 6.02 4.55 0.74
C GLU A 35 4.60 4.44 0.19
N GLU A 36 4.03 3.24 0.20
CA GLU A 36 2.62 3.00 -0.13
C GLU A 36 1.70 3.79 0.79
N ALA A 37 1.89 3.67 2.11
CA ALA A 37 1.14 4.42 3.10
C ALA A 37 1.28 5.94 2.93
N ARG A 38 2.49 6.45 2.63
CA ARG A 38 2.71 7.88 2.35
C ARG A 38 1.88 8.35 1.15
N LEU A 39 1.88 7.58 0.07
CA LEU A 39 1.14 7.89 -1.15
C LEU A 39 -0.38 7.81 -0.93
N ILE A 40 -0.86 6.83 -0.17
CA ILE A 40 -2.27 6.72 0.23
C ILE A 40 -2.70 7.97 0.99
N TYR A 41 -1.93 8.39 2.01
CA TYR A 41 -2.24 9.59 2.78
C TYR A 41 -2.27 10.84 1.90
N GLN A 42 -1.30 11.01 1.00
CA GLN A 42 -1.30 12.14 0.05
C GLN A 42 -2.54 12.13 -0.85
N GLY A 43 -2.92 10.96 -1.37
CA GLY A 43 -4.14 10.80 -2.16
C GLY A 43 -5.39 11.25 -1.38
N VAL A 44 -5.52 10.82 -0.12
CA VAL A 44 -6.63 11.22 0.77
C VAL A 44 -6.58 12.72 1.09
N ALA A 45 -5.41 13.25 1.42
CA ALA A 45 -5.23 14.67 1.78
C ALA A 45 -5.64 15.61 0.63
N HIS A 46 -5.45 15.20 -0.62
CA HIS A 46 -5.82 15.98 -1.81
C HIS A 46 -7.27 15.80 -2.26
N THR A 47 -7.97 14.74 -1.84
CA THR A 47 -9.31 14.40 -2.34
C THR A 47 -10.39 14.51 -1.28
N THR A 48 -10.02 14.56 0.01
CA THR A 48 -10.96 14.56 1.13
C THR A 48 -10.90 15.90 1.88
N GLY A 49 -12.06 16.55 2.00
CA GLY A 49 -12.24 17.73 2.85
C GLY A 49 -12.46 17.38 4.33
N GLY A 50 -12.59 18.39 5.19
CA GLY A 50 -12.76 18.22 6.64
C GLY A 50 -11.53 18.67 7.43
N ASP A 51 -11.42 18.25 8.69
CA ASP A 51 -10.28 18.61 9.56
C ASP A 51 -8.96 18.26 8.90
N ASP A 52 -7.96 19.12 9.02
CA ASP A 52 -6.62 18.90 8.50
C ASP A 52 -5.93 17.75 9.23
N ARG A 53 -6.23 17.52 10.50
CA ARG A 53 -5.64 16.42 11.28
C ARG A 53 -6.39 15.12 11.02
N ARG A 54 -5.69 14.13 10.46
CA ARG A 54 -6.32 12.90 9.95
C ARG A 54 -5.54 11.65 10.37
N LEU A 55 -6.30 10.59 10.63
CA LEU A 55 -5.81 9.22 10.62
C LEU A 55 -6.40 8.54 9.38
N VAL A 56 -5.53 8.03 8.53
CA VAL A 56 -5.88 7.23 7.37
C VAL A 56 -5.56 5.78 7.67
N VAL A 57 -6.53 4.89 7.43
CA VAL A 57 -6.39 3.45 7.56
C VAL A 57 -6.77 2.84 6.22
N ASP A 58 -5.83 2.15 5.59
CA ASP A 58 -6.08 1.37 4.38
C ASP A 58 -5.87 -0.11 4.68
N ILE A 59 -6.89 -0.93 4.41
CA ILE A 59 -6.90 -2.36 4.72
C ILE A 59 -6.82 -3.14 3.42
N GLY A 60 -5.60 -3.56 3.09
CA GLY A 60 -5.32 -4.38 1.93
C GLY A 60 -5.58 -5.88 2.16
N GLY A 61 -5.22 -6.67 1.15
CA GLY A 61 -5.31 -8.13 1.22
C GLY A 61 -4.25 -8.77 2.13
N ALA A 62 -3.03 -8.25 2.10
CA ALA A 62 -1.88 -8.80 2.82
C ALA A 62 -1.26 -7.85 3.85
N SER A 63 -1.61 -6.56 3.79
CA SER A 63 -1.13 -5.50 4.67
C SER A 63 -2.24 -4.54 5.05
N THR A 64 -1.98 -3.75 6.09
CA THR A 64 -2.80 -2.64 6.53
C THR A 64 -1.88 -1.47 6.82
N GLU A 65 -2.18 -0.34 6.20
CA GLU A 65 -1.41 0.89 6.26
C GLU A 65 -2.10 1.86 7.22
N LEU A 66 -1.35 2.40 8.20
CA LEU A 66 -1.84 3.41 9.13
C LEU A 66 -0.99 4.65 9.05
N VAL A 67 -1.63 5.79 8.77
CA VAL A 67 -0.94 7.06 8.61
C VAL A 67 -1.66 8.16 9.34
N THR A 68 -0.93 8.87 10.20
CA THR A 68 -1.41 10.12 10.77
C THR A 68 -0.76 11.29 10.07
N GLY A 69 -1.47 12.42 9.99
CA GLY A 69 -0.90 13.63 9.43
C GLY A 69 -1.74 14.88 9.71
N THR A 70 -1.25 16.00 9.23
CA THR A 70 -1.95 17.28 9.23
C THR A 70 -1.79 17.96 7.87
N GLY A 71 -2.92 18.26 7.22
CA GLY A 71 -2.93 18.74 5.84
C GLY A 71 -2.24 17.73 4.92
N ALA A 72 -1.31 18.20 4.10
CA ALA A 72 -0.53 17.34 3.18
C ALA A 72 0.69 16.66 3.83
N GLN A 73 0.96 16.88 5.12
CA GLN A 73 2.15 16.36 5.81
C GLN A 73 1.82 15.15 6.67
N THR A 74 2.58 14.07 6.49
CA THR A 74 2.50 12.86 7.32
C THR A 74 3.33 13.01 8.60
N THR A 75 2.79 12.59 9.74
CA THR A 75 3.48 12.61 11.05
C THR A 75 3.92 11.23 11.53
N SER A 76 3.18 10.18 11.22
CA SER A 76 3.54 8.80 11.56
C SER A 76 2.99 7.85 10.52
N LEU A 77 3.73 6.77 10.29
CA LEU A 77 3.57 5.96 9.09
C LEU A 77 3.91 4.51 9.42
N PHE A 78 2.93 3.62 9.28
CA PHE A 78 3.06 2.20 9.61
C PHE A 78 2.47 1.34 8.50
N SER A 79 3.13 0.22 8.20
CA SER A 79 2.60 -0.85 7.35
C SER A 79 2.66 -2.16 8.14
N LEU A 80 1.49 -2.71 8.45
CA LEU A 80 1.33 -3.90 9.28
C LEU A 80 1.17 -5.16 8.44
N SER A 81 1.68 -6.29 8.96
CA SER A 81 1.49 -7.63 8.38
C SER A 81 0.14 -8.23 8.69
N MET A 82 -0.92 -7.51 8.34
CA MET A 82 -2.29 -7.92 8.57
C MET A 82 -3.14 -7.42 7.42
N GLY A 83 -3.88 -8.28 6.75
CA GLY A 83 -4.81 -7.88 5.71
C GLY A 83 -5.91 -8.92 5.57
N LEU A 84 -6.99 -8.60 4.87
CA LEU A 84 -8.19 -9.42 4.84
C LEU A 84 -7.90 -10.87 4.38
N ARG A 85 -7.10 -11.05 3.32
CA ARG A 85 -6.75 -12.38 2.82
C ARG A 85 -5.83 -13.14 3.76
N LEU A 86 -4.86 -12.44 4.38
CA LEU A 86 -3.94 -13.05 5.33
C LEU A 86 -4.68 -13.53 6.58
N VAL A 87 -5.53 -12.67 7.15
CA VAL A 87 -6.36 -13.00 8.31
C VAL A 87 -7.32 -14.15 8.01
N ALA A 88 -8.04 -14.08 6.88
CA ALA A 88 -8.95 -15.15 6.49
C ALA A 88 -8.23 -16.50 6.34
N ARG A 89 -7.06 -16.52 5.69
CA ARG A 89 -6.25 -17.73 5.52
C ARG A 89 -5.72 -18.30 6.84
N THR A 90 -5.43 -17.46 7.84
CA THR A 90 -4.83 -17.90 9.10
C THR A 90 -5.86 -18.27 10.18
N LEU A 91 -7.03 -17.62 10.17
CA LEU A 91 -8.02 -17.76 11.25
C LEU A 91 -9.30 -18.50 10.83
N LEU A 92 -9.61 -18.56 9.54
CA LEU A 92 -10.87 -19.14 9.04
C LEU A 92 -10.68 -20.44 8.25
N TYR A 93 -9.43 -20.87 8.04
CA TYR A 93 -9.02 -22.10 7.36
C TYR A 93 -7.80 -22.69 8.06
#